data_AF-A0A7W5C7U1-F1
#
_entry.id   AF-A0A7W5C7U1-F1
#
_cell.length_a   1.000
_cell.length_b   1.000
_cell.length_c   1.000
_cell.angle_alpha   90.00
_cell.angle_beta   90.00
_cell.angle_gamma   90.00
#
_symmetry.space_group_name_H-M   'P 1'
#
loop_
_entity.id
_entity.type
_entity.pdbx_description
1 polymer ?
#
loop_
_entity_poly.entity_id
_entity_poly.type
_entity_poly.pdbx_seq_one_letter_code
_entity_poly.pdbx_strand_id
1 'polypeptide(L)'
;MASTWVWRGSYDRLEKVEANREKKHLSGERNGQPLHAESWTEVKPGDAVLAWTQNRSIDANRFKGAWVLNLKGHHASSLPYAEKERIWRRAGLSGGSPLDSERLFRVCIIHLEPVELQRIDASGKAMQGKPLLQGNAGAWPDDPALRRVVRTAVAALYALGLDIGEAEVGLGGDGRTAVRDAWPMLRDTRQEAAVLRRFAAWHAAAGAGAVDRQLLIGADPEFVLVTPEGKIASASRFFGAGVGGAAGTDALLVGRRLLYPVAELRPEPAEDPAALAANVRRLLLRAAERISDPALRWAAGAMPVPGLALGGHIHLSGAPLTSRLLRLLDSYAAFPLALVEDPAGRARRPRYGMLGDFRLQPHGGFEYRTLPSWLVSPAAAKAAFALALLCAREEHNLTYIPALDERYMEAYYSGDRTELAGCLDQAAGQLGATTSYAAYASYIEPLLDAARRGMTWDESADLRVKWRMPH
;
A
#
# COMPACT_ATOMS: atom_id res chain seq x y z
N MET A 1 -13.83 -15.37 -18.82
CA MET A 1 -12.85 -14.26 -18.68
C MET A 1 -13.52 -13.16 -17.91
N ALA A 2 -12.83 -12.60 -16.92
CA ALA A 2 -13.29 -11.44 -16.16
C ALA A 2 -13.56 -10.26 -17.10
N SER A 3 -14.74 -9.67 -17.02
CA SER A 3 -15.13 -8.50 -17.79
C SER A 3 -14.86 -7.22 -17.01
N THR A 4 -14.82 -6.10 -17.72
CA THR A 4 -14.72 -4.77 -17.13
C THR A 4 -15.93 -3.96 -17.57
N TRP A 5 -16.57 -3.31 -16.61
CA TRP A 5 -17.79 -2.54 -16.80
C TRP A 5 -17.60 -1.11 -16.33
N VAL A 6 -18.25 -0.15 -16.99
CA VAL A 6 -18.29 1.25 -16.58
C VAL A 6 -19.70 1.58 -16.13
N TRP A 7 -19.81 2.13 -14.92
CA TRP A 7 -21.05 2.65 -14.37
C TRP A 7 -21.00 4.17 -14.34
N ARG A 8 -21.88 4.83 -15.09
CA ARG A 8 -21.99 6.30 -15.17
C ARG A 8 -23.16 6.88 -14.37
N GLY A 9 -23.61 6.18 -13.32
CA GLY A 9 -24.72 6.64 -12.47
C GLY A 9 -26.09 6.00 -12.77
N SER A 10 -26.14 4.98 -13.63
CA SER A 10 -27.35 4.27 -14.05
C SER A 10 -27.13 2.76 -13.95
N TYR A 11 -28.00 2.05 -13.22
CA TYR A 11 -27.91 0.59 -13.07
C TYR A 11 -28.45 -0.19 -14.27
N ASP A 12 -29.30 0.43 -15.09
CA ASP A 12 -29.86 -0.23 -16.28
C ASP A 12 -28.98 -0.05 -17.53
N ARG A 13 -27.86 0.67 -17.39
CA ARG A 13 -27.04 1.14 -18.52
C ARG A 13 -25.55 1.11 -18.19
N LEU A 14 -25.03 -0.06 -17.83
CA LEU A 14 -23.59 -0.28 -17.69
C LEU A 14 -22.97 -0.51 -19.07
N GLU A 15 -21.77 0.03 -19.27
CA GLU A 15 -21.02 -0.14 -20.52
C GLU A 15 -19.97 -1.22 -20.34
N LYS A 16 -19.96 -2.24 -21.21
CA LYS A 16 -18.90 -3.23 -21.23
C LYS A 16 -17.67 -2.70 -21.96
N VAL A 17 -16.50 -2.79 -21.34
CA VAL A 17 -15.23 -2.39 -21.95
C VAL A 17 -14.60 -3.59 -22.66
N GLU A 18 -14.39 -3.48 -23.97
CA GLU A 18 -13.68 -4.51 -24.72
C GLU A 18 -12.15 -4.36 -24.59
N ALA A 19 -11.47 -5.44 -24.19
CA ALA A 19 -10.02 -5.44 -24.04
C ALA A 19 -9.23 -5.48 -25.37
N ASN A 20 -9.84 -5.93 -26.48
CA ASN A 20 -9.15 -6.10 -27.77
C ASN A 20 -9.09 -4.79 -28.56
N ARG A 21 -7.89 -4.39 -29.00
CA ARG A 21 -7.63 -3.18 -29.81
C ARG A 21 -8.26 -3.22 -31.21
N GLU A 22 -8.47 -4.40 -31.79
CA GLU A 22 -8.98 -4.57 -33.16
C GLU A 22 -10.51 -4.53 -33.26
N LYS A 23 -11.21 -4.69 -32.13
CA LYS A 23 -12.67 -4.57 -32.08
C LYS A 23 -13.11 -3.12 -31.84
N LYS A 24 -14.24 -2.73 -32.45
CA LYS A 24 -14.82 -1.38 -32.26
C LYS A 24 -15.12 -1.16 -30.78
N HIS A 25 -14.69 -0.01 -30.23
CA HIS A 25 -14.96 0.39 -28.85
C HIS A 25 -16.47 0.39 -28.59
N LEU A 26 -16.94 -0.35 -27.58
CA LEU A 26 -18.36 -0.41 -27.23
C LEU A 26 -18.74 0.56 -26.10
N SER A 27 -17.80 1.02 -25.26
CA SER A 27 -18.07 2.06 -24.24
C SER A 27 -17.98 3.49 -24.79
N GLY A 28 -18.60 4.44 -24.11
CA GLY A 28 -18.77 5.83 -24.55
C GLY A 28 -20.24 6.21 -24.71
N GLU A 29 -20.50 7.51 -24.89
CA GLU A 29 -21.86 8.04 -25.01
C GLU A 29 -22.10 8.67 -26.38
N ARG A 30 -23.32 8.52 -26.92
CA ARG A 30 -23.83 9.30 -28.05
C ARG A 30 -25.08 10.05 -27.59
N ASN A 31 -25.05 11.38 -27.63
CA ASN A 31 -26.13 12.26 -27.13
C ASN A 31 -26.52 11.97 -25.67
N GLY A 32 -25.55 11.65 -24.80
CA GLY A 32 -25.79 11.33 -23.39
C GLY A 32 -26.42 9.95 -23.14
N GLN A 33 -26.45 9.07 -24.15
CA GLN A 33 -26.82 7.67 -24.01
C GLN A 33 -25.60 6.76 -24.19
N PRO A 34 -25.37 5.82 -23.25
CA PRO A 34 -24.33 4.80 -23.39
C PRO A 34 -24.51 3.97 -24.66
N LEU A 35 -23.42 3.78 -25.40
CA LEU A 35 -23.35 2.83 -26.51
C LEU A 35 -23.36 1.41 -25.90
N HIS A 36 -24.19 0.52 -26.44
CA HIS A 36 -24.26 -0.91 -26.04
C HIS A 36 -24.40 -1.14 -24.52
N ALA A 37 -25.36 -0.44 -23.89
CA ALA A 37 -25.61 -0.54 -22.46
C ALA A 37 -26.29 -1.87 -22.09
N GLU A 38 -25.83 -2.48 -20.99
CA GLU A 38 -26.41 -3.68 -20.38
C GLU A 38 -26.88 -3.41 -18.94
N SER A 39 -27.78 -4.25 -18.42
CA SER A 39 -28.23 -4.18 -17.02
C SER A 39 -27.12 -4.58 -16.06
N TRP A 40 -27.11 -4.01 -14.85
CA TRP A 40 -26.19 -4.39 -13.77
C TRP A 40 -26.25 -5.87 -13.41
N THR A 41 -27.36 -6.54 -13.71
CA THR A 41 -27.55 -7.98 -13.49
C THR A 41 -26.66 -8.86 -14.37
N GLU A 42 -26.08 -8.31 -15.44
CA GLU A 42 -25.13 -9.01 -16.31
C GLU A 42 -23.72 -9.08 -15.72
N VAL A 43 -23.43 -8.29 -14.68
CA VAL A 43 -22.14 -8.31 -13.98
C VAL A 43 -22.00 -9.60 -13.16
N LYS A 44 -20.90 -10.31 -13.36
CA LYS A 44 -20.63 -11.60 -12.72
C LYS A 44 -19.57 -11.49 -11.62
N PRO A 45 -19.53 -12.42 -10.65
CA PRO A 45 -18.39 -12.54 -9.74
C PRO A 45 -17.07 -12.64 -10.51
N GLY A 46 -16.05 -11.91 -10.05
CA GLY A 46 -14.76 -11.77 -10.72
C GLY A 46 -14.71 -10.68 -11.80
N ASP A 47 -15.82 -10.04 -12.17
CA ASP A 47 -15.79 -8.84 -13.02
C ASP A 47 -15.32 -7.61 -12.24
N ALA A 48 -14.88 -6.57 -12.96
CA ALA A 48 -14.59 -5.26 -12.40
C ALA A 48 -15.65 -4.23 -12.85
N VAL A 49 -16.08 -3.35 -11.94
CA VAL A 49 -17.03 -2.27 -12.20
C VAL A 49 -16.39 -0.94 -11.81
N LEU A 50 -16.18 -0.05 -12.78
CA LEU A 50 -15.59 1.26 -12.56
C LEU A 50 -16.71 2.29 -12.35
N ALA A 51 -16.76 2.90 -11.17
CA ALA A 51 -17.63 4.05 -10.93
C ALA A 51 -17.04 5.29 -11.61
N TRP A 52 -17.64 5.68 -12.74
CA TRP A 52 -17.13 6.74 -13.62
C TRP A 52 -18.06 7.95 -13.64
N THR A 53 -18.35 8.46 -12.45
CA THR A 53 -19.17 9.66 -12.27
C THR A 53 -18.84 10.32 -10.95
N GLN A 54 -18.93 11.66 -10.92
CA GLN A 54 -18.81 12.47 -9.71
C GLN A 54 -20.16 12.77 -9.07
N ASN A 55 -21.27 12.42 -9.73
CA ASN A 55 -22.59 12.93 -9.38
C ASN A 55 -23.40 11.96 -8.49
N ARG A 56 -23.01 10.69 -8.42
CA ARG A 56 -23.75 9.64 -7.70
C ARG A 56 -22.82 8.63 -7.06
N SER A 57 -23.16 8.21 -5.84
CA SER A 57 -22.51 7.06 -5.19
C SER A 57 -22.98 5.75 -5.80
N ILE A 58 -22.03 4.84 -6.01
CA ILE A 58 -22.33 3.46 -6.41
C ILE A 58 -22.60 2.59 -5.16
N ASP A 59 -23.70 1.87 -5.17
CA ASP A 59 -23.96 0.79 -4.20
C ASP A 59 -23.23 -0.49 -4.62
N ALA A 60 -22.12 -0.79 -3.93
CA ALA A 60 -21.31 -1.98 -4.19
C ALA A 60 -22.04 -3.29 -3.85
N ASN A 61 -23.08 -3.28 -3.00
CA ASN A 61 -23.81 -4.50 -2.63
C ASN A 61 -24.57 -5.14 -3.79
N ARG A 62 -24.81 -4.36 -4.86
CA ARG A 62 -25.40 -4.86 -6.12
C ARG A 62 -24.44 -5.74 -6.91
N PHE A 63 -23.14 -5.59 -6.71
CA PHE A 63 -22.11 -6.26 -7.52
C PHE A 63 -21.39 -7.33 -6.70
N LYS A 64 -22.16 -8.31 -6.18
CA LYS A 64 -21.62 -9.36 -5.30
C LYS A 64 -20.50 -10.15 -5.99
N GLY A 65 -19.33 -10.17 -5.36
CA GLY A 65 -18.14 -10.88 -5.87
C GLY A 65 -17.44 -10.17 -7.04
N ALA A 66 -17.94 -9.03 -7.51
CA ALA A 66 -17.25 -8.19 -8.46
C ALA A 66 -16.44 -7.11 -7.72
N TRP A 67 -15.34 -6.69 -8.33
CA TRP A 67 -14.52 -5.62 -7.79
C TRP A 67 -15.03 -4.26 -8.25
N VAL A 68 -15.54 -3.47 -7.31
CA VAL A 68 -15.99 -2.10 -7.58
C VAL A 68 -14.86 -1.11 -7.32
N LEU A 69 -14.47 -0.36 -8.34
CA LEU A 69 -13.45 0.69 -8.29
C LEU A 69 -14.09 2.09 -8.17
N ASN A 70 -13.35 3.02 -7.57
CA ASN A 70 -13.76 4.39 -7.32
C ASN A 70 -15.05 4.50 -6.50
N LEU A 71 -15.23 3.58 -5.54
CA LEU A 71 -16.38 3.57 -4.63
C LEU A 71 -16.58 4.92 -3.93
N LYS A 72 -15.48 5.62 -3.60
CA LYS A 72 -15.49 6.95 -2.97
C LYS A 72 -15.46 8.13 -3.96
N GLY A 73 -15.63 7.89 -5.27
CA GLY A 73 -15.54 8.92 -6.30
C GLY A 73 -16.46 10.13 -6.07
N HIS A 74 -17.76 9.87 -5.88
CA HIS A 74 -18.72 10.93 -5.56
C HIS A 74 -18.38 11.66 -4.26
N HIS A 75 -18.11 10.91 -3.19
CA HIS A 75 -17.75 11.46 -1.89
C HIS A 75 -16.52 12.38 -1.99
N ALA A 76 -15.43 11.89 -2.58
CA ALA A 76 -14.20 12.67 -2.77
C ALA A 76 -14.41 13.94 -3.62
N SER A 77 -15.34 13.91 -4.59
CA SER A 77 -15.69 15.09 -5.39
C SER A 77 -16.48 16.13 -4.59
N SER A 78 -17.31 15.67 -3.66
CA SER A 78 -18.12 16.54 -2.79
C SER A 78 -17.35 17.13 -1.60
N LEU A 79 -16.16 16.60 -1.28
CA LEU A 79 -15.35 17.11 -0.17
C LEU A 79 -14.88 18.54 -0.44
N PRO A 80 -15.10 19.48 0.52
CA PRO A 80 -14.46 20.78 0.47
C PRO A 80 -12.94 20.66 0.41
N TYR A 81 -12.29 21.63 -0.23
CA TYR A 81 -10.83 21.65 -0.36
C TYR A 81 -10.11 21.50 0.98
N ALA A 82 -10.55 22.23 2.01
CA ALA A 82 -9.96 22.19 3.35
C ALA A 82 -9.97 20.77 3.96
N GLU A 83 -10.99 19.97 3.65
CA GLU A 83 -11.09 18.60 4.15
C GLU A 83 -10.17 17.65 3.39
N LYS A 84 -10.05 17.80 2.06
CA LYS A 84 -9.02 17.09 1.28
C LYS A 84 -7.62 17.43 1.78
N GLU A 85 -7.37 18.71 2.04
CA GLU A 85 -6.09 19.17 2.59
C GLU A 85 -5.81 18.56 3.96
N ARG A 86 -6.81 18.47 4.85
CA ARG A 86 -6.69 17.81 6.16
C ARG A 86 -6.26 16.35 6.00
N ILE A 87 -6.91 15.60 5.10
CA ILE A 87 -6.60 14.20 4.79
C ILE A 87 -5.16 14.07 4.28
N TRP A 88 -4.76 14.88 3.30
CA TRP A 88 -3.41 14.83 2.74
C TRP A 88 -2.33 15.26 3.74
N ARG A 89 -2.60 16.27 4.57
CA ARG A 89 -1.66 16.73 5.59
C ARG A 89 -1.43 15.64 6.63
N ARG A 90 -2.48 14.95 7.06
CA ARG A 90 -2.38 13.79 7.95
C ARG A 90 -1.56 12.66 7.34
N ALA A 91 -1.72 12.41 6.05
CA ALA A 91 -0.91 11.44 5.30
C ALA A 91 0.49 11.94 4.93
N GLY A 92 0.90 13.15 5.33
CA GLY A 92 2.22 13.70 5.05
C GLY A 92 2.45 14.10 3.58
N LEU A 93 1.36 14.31 2.83
CA LEU A 93 1.35 14.60 1.40
C LEU A 93 1.19 16.10 1.10
N SER A 94 0.88 16.92 2.10
CA SER A 94 0.74 18.38 1.98
C SER A 94 1.13 19.08 3.29
N GLY A 95 1.28 20.41 3.25
CA GLY A 95 1.69 21.25 4.37
C GLY A 95 3.21 21.50 4.47
N GLY A 96 3.63 22.06 5.61
CA GLY A 96 5.01 22.50 5.85
C GLY A 96 5.35 23.87 5.24
N SER A 97 6.63 24.25 5.27
CA SER A 97 7.11 25.49 4.65
C SER A 97 6.84 25.50 3.15
N PRO A 98 6.57 26.67 2.53
CA PRO A 98 6.39 26.81 1.10
C PRO A 98 7.47 26.08 0.28
N LEU A 99 7.08 25.63 -0.91
CA LEU A 99 8.03 25.02 -1.84
C LEU A 99 8.78 26.12 -2.58
N ASP A 100 10.10 26.15 -2.44
CA ASP A 100 10.95 27.06 -3.20
C ASP A 100 11.01 26.61 -4.66
N SER A 101 10.91 27.55 -5.61
CA SER A 101 10.99 27.28 -7.06
C SER A 101 10.05 26.17 -7.54
N GLU A 102 8.80 26.21 -7.07
CA GLU A 102 7.79 25.19 -7.33
C GLU A 102 7.51 24.98 -8.83
N ARG A 103 7.51 23.71 -9.24
CA ARG A 103 7.01 23.25 -10.54
C ARG A 103 5.77 22.40 -10.33
N LEU A 104 4.69 22.69 -11.06
CA LEU A 104 3.43 21.98 -10.94
C LEU A 104 3.31 20.89 -12.01
N PHE A 105 2.76 19.75 -11.59
CA PHE A 105 2.51 18.59 -12.43
C PHE A 105 1.10 18.08 -12.22
N ARG A 106 0.45 17.63 -13.30
CA ARG A 106 -0.76 16.80 -13.26
C ARG A 106 -0.38 15.37 -13.60
N VAL A 107 -0.89 14.43 -12.81
CA VAL A 107 -0.65 13.00 -12.99
C VAL A 107 -1.98 12.28 -13.09
N CYS A 108 -2.18 11.55 -14.18
CA CYS A 108 -3.32 10.67 -14.39
C CYS A 108 -2.95 9.27 -13.89
N ILE A 109 -3.73 8.74 -12.95
CA ILE A 109 -3.50 7.43 -12.34
C ILE A 109 -4.71 6.53 -12.61
N ILE A 110 -4.43 5.29 -12.99
CA ILE A 110 -5.42 4.22 -12.99
C ILE A 110 -4.82 3.08 -12.20
N HIS A 111 -5.52 2.67 -11.14
CA HIS A 111 -5.21 1.46 -10.42
C HIS A 111 -3.72 1.41 -10.02
N LEU A 112 -3.27 2.44 -9.29
CA LEU A 112 -1.89 2.65 -8.84
C LEU A 112 -0.84 2.91 -9.94
N GLU A 113 -1.19 2.80 -11.22
CA GLU A 113 -0.26 3.02 -12.33
C GLU A 113 -0.40 4.43 -12.91
N PRO A 114 0.72 5.13 -13.18
CA PRO A 114 0.68 6.34 -13.98
C PRO A 114 0.33 6.03 -15.44
N VAL A 115 -0.47 6.92 -16.01
CA VAL A 115 -0.89 6.89 -17.42
C VAL A 115 -0.31 8.07 -18.16
N GLU A 116 -0.38 9.23 -17.54
CA GLU A 116 0.09 10.49 -18.09
C GLU A 116 0.70 11.34 -16.98
N LEU A 117 1.80 12.02 -17.31
CA LEU A 117 2.43 13.02 -16.46
C LEU A 117 2.66 14.27 -17.31
N GLN A 118 2.09 15.39 -16.89
CA GLN A 118 2.18 16.64 -17.63
C GLN A 118 2.58 17.80 -16.72
N ARG A 119 3.42 18.70 -17.23
CA ARG A 119 3.72 19.96 -16.54
C ARG A 119 2.59 20.96 -16.78
N ILE A 120 2.14 21.61 -15.72
CA ILE A 120 1.07 22.62 -15.76
C ILE A 120 1.58 23.96 -15.24
N ASP A 121 0.94 25.05 -15.66
CA ASP A 121 1.15 26.37 -15.10
C ASP A 121 0.32 26.59 -13.81
N ALA A 122 0.47 27.77 -13.20
CA ALA A 122 -0.24 28.14 -11.97
C ALA A 122 -1.78 28.23 -12.14
N SER A 123 -2.29 28.30 -13.37
CA SER A 123 -3.72 28.24 -13.67
C SER A 123 -4.23 26.81 -13.88
N GLY A 124 -3.34 25.81 -13.77
CA GLY A 124 -3.65 24.41 -14.03
C GLY A 124 -3.74 24.06 -15.52
N LYS A 125 -3.26 24.94 -16.41
CA LYS A 125 -3.23 24.67 -17.85
C LYS A 125 -1.96 23.92 -18.22
N ALA A 126 -2.10 22.94 -19.10
CA ALA A 126 -0.98 22.23 -19.72
C ALA A 126 0.03 23.21 -20.33
N MET A 127 1.30 23.10 -19.95
CA MET A 127 2.37 23.84 -20.62
C MET A 127 2.60 23.30 -22.04
N GLN A 128 3.04 24.16 -22.97
CA GLN A 128 3.32 23.73 -24.35
C GLN A 128 4.39 22.64 -24.39
N GLY A 129 4.11 21.54 -25.09
CA GLY A 129 4.99 20.39 -25.24
C GLY A 129 4.24 19.06 -25.22
N LYS A 130 4.96 17.97 -25.48
CA LYS A 130 4.43 16.62 -25.24
C LYS A 130 4.42 16.35 -23.72
N PRO A 131 3.43 15.63 -23.18
CA PRO A 131 3.49 15.11 -21.83
C PRO A 131 4.79 14.35 -21.57
N LEU A 132 5.29 14.46 -20.34
CA LEU A 132 6.55 13.88 -19.89
C LEU A 132 6.48 12.35 -19.80
N LEU A 133 5.27 11.81 -19.65
CA LEU A 133 4.96 10.41 -19.86
C LEU A 133 3.73 10.32 -20.77
N GLN A 134 3.87 9.61 -21.89
CA GLN A 134 2.77 9.23 -22.77
C GLN A 134 2.85 7.74 -23.12
N GLY A 135 1.77 7.00 -22.81
CA GLY A 135 1.31 5.93 -23.69
C GLY A 135 2.00 4.56 -23.65
N ASN A 136 3.02 4.31 -22.82
CA ASN A 136 3.48 2.95 -22.52
C ASN A 136 3.14 2.56 -21.08
N ALA A 137 2.52 1.39 -20.92
CA ALA A 137 1.94 0.96 -19.67
C ALA A 137 2.98 0.69 -18.58
N GLY A 138 2.67 1.07 -17.33
CA GLY A 138 3.46 0.76 -16.13
C GLY A 138 4.82 1.43 -16.05
N ALA A 139 5.20 2.28 -17.02
CA ALA A 139 6.49 2.94 -17.04
C ALA A 139 6.52 4.11 -16.05
N TRP A 140 7.08 3.85 -14.87
CA TRP A 140 7.44 4.91 -13.93
C TRP A 140 8.53 5.80 -14.54
N PRO A 141 8.56 7.11 -14.22
CA PRO A 141 9.65 7.97 -14.67
C PRO A 141 11.02 7.43 -14.24
N ASP A 142 12.01 7.54 -15.12
CA ASP A 142 13.41 7.26 -14.79
C ASP A 142 13.99 8.32 -13.83
N ASP A 143 13.61 9.58 -14.03
CA ASP A 143 13.98 10.70 -13.16
C ASP A 143 13.43 10.49 -11.73
N PRO A 144 14.30 10.41 -10.70
CA PRO A 144 13.88 10.20 -9.31
C PRO A 144 12.93 11.27 -8.76
N ALA A 145 13.07 12.52 -9.19
CA ALA A 145 12.20 13.62 -8.75
C ALA A 145 10.80 13.48 -9.38
N LEU A 146 10.71 13.14 -10.67
CA LEU A 146 9.42 12.85 -11.31
C LEU A 146 8.78 11.58 -10.76
N ARG A 147 9.59 10.55 -10.43
CA ARG A 147 9.10 9.34 -9.76
C ARG A 147 8.47 9.67 -8.40
N ARG A 148 9.06 10.60 -7.65
CA ARG A 148 8.50 11.10 -6.39
C ARG A 148 7.16 11.82 -6.61
N VAL A 149 7.06 12.66 -7.64
CA VAL A 149 5.80 13.31 -8.04
C VAL A 149 4.70 12.28 -8.29
N VAL A 150 4.98 11.23 -9.06
CA VAL A 150 4.03 10.15 -9.33
C VAL A 150 3.65 9.41 -8.05
N ARG A 151 4.61 9.06 -7.19
CA ARG A 151 4.31 8.41 -5.90
C ARG A 151 3.38 9.26 -5.03
N THR A 152 3.64 10.56 -4.95
CA THR A 152 2.79 11.50 -4.22
C THR A 152 1.38 11.57 -4.81
N ALA A 153 1.24 11.56 -6.14
CA ALA A 153 -0.07 11.51 -6.81
C ALA A 153 -0.85 10.22 -6.52
N VAL A 154 -0.18 9.06 -6.58
CA VAL A 154 -0.79 7.76 -6.23
C VAL A 154 -1.27 7.76 -4.78
N ALA A 155 -0.43 8.21 -3.85
CA ALA A 155 -0.77 8.30 -2.43
C ALA A 155 -1.91 9.30 -2.18
N ALA A 156 -1.98 10.41 -2.91
CA ALA A 156 -3.03 11.41 -2.79
C ALA A 156 -4.41 10.86 -3.13
N LEU A 157 -4.50 10.10 -4.24
CA LEU A 157 -5.74 9.44 -4.65
C LEU A 157 -6.09 8.30 -3.69
N TYR A 158 -5.09 7.51 -3.28
CA TYR A 158 -5.30 6.43 -2.32
C TYR A 158 -5.88 6.94 -1.00
N ALA A 159 -5.36 8.05 -0.47
CA ALA A 159 -5.82 8.69 0.76
C ALA A 159 -7.26 9.20 0.67
N LEU A 160 -7.75 9.56 -0.53
CA LEU A 160 -9.15 9.94 -0.76
C LEU A 160 -10.09 8.74 -1.02
N GLY A 161 -9.59 7.51 -0.96
CA GLY A 161 -10.39 6.33 -1.29
C GLY A 161 -10.56 6.10 -2.80
N LEU A 162 -9.72 6.73 -3.63
CA LEU A 162 -9.81 6.65 -5.09
C LEU A 162 -8.82 5.61 -5.63
N ASP A 163 -9.27 4.89 -6.66
CA ASP A 163 -8.47 3.92 -7.42
C ASP A 163 -8.03 4.50 -8.76
N ILE A 164 -8.81 5.44 -9.31
CA ILE A 164 -8.62 6.10 -10.60
C ILE A 164 -8.89 7.58 -10.43
N GLY A 165 -8.09 8.41 -11.09
CA GLY A 165 -8.28 9.85 -11.08
C GLY A 165 -7.06 10.61 -11.56
N GLU A 166 -7.06 11.89 -11.28
CA GLU A 166 -5.92 12.76 -11.52
C GLU A 166 -5.58 13.52 -10.25
N ALA A 167 -4.29 13.79 -10.05
CA ALA A 167 -3.79 14.61 -8.96
C ALA A 167 -2.82 15.66 -9.47
N GLU A 168 -2.87 16.84 -8.86
CA GLU A 168 -1.90 17.91 -9.06
C GLU A 168 -0.90 17.92 -7.91
N VAL A 169 0.38 17.94 -8.26
CA VAL A 169 1.50 17.84 -7.32
C VAL A 169 2.52 18.91 -7.66
N GLY A 170 2.86 19.71 -6.66
CA GLY A 170 4.01 20.61 -6.69
C GLY A 170 5.30 19.88 -6.36
N LEU A 171 6.38 20.26 -7.04
CA LEU A 171 7.75 19.81 -6.80
C LEU A 171 8.65 21.02 -6.57
N GLY A 172 9.18 21.15 -5.36
CA GLY A 172 10.14 22.19 -4.99
C GLY A 172 11.54 21.92 -5.55
N GLY A 173 12.38 22.96 -5.58
CA GLY A 173 13.79 22.88 -5.98
C GLY A 173 14.64 21.99 -5.06
N ASP A 174 14.20 21.78 -3.82
CA ASP A 174 14.78 20.85 -2.83
C ASP A 174 14.30 19.40 -2.99
N GLY A 175 13.44 19.11 -3.98
CA GLY A 175 12.89 17.79 -4.23
C GLY A 175 11.71 17.40 -3.32
N ARG A 176 11.23 18.30 -2.45
CA ARG A 176 9.96 18.07 -1.71
C ARG A 176 8.78 18.13 -2.68
N THR A 177 7.82 17.23 -2.45
CA THR A 177 6.55 17.21 -3.18
C THR A 177 5.41 17.59 -2.25
N ALA A 178 4.38 18.23 -2.79
CA ALA A 178 3.15 18.52 -2.06
C ALA A 178 1.94 18.46 -2.98
N VAL A 179 0.88 17.82 -2.51
CA VAL A 179 -0.41 17.75 -3.23
C VAL A 179 -1.05 19.13 -3.28
N ARG A 180 -1.65 19.44 -4.43
CA ARG A 180 -2.39 20.67 -4.67
C ARG A 180 -3.87 20.42 -4.82
N ASP A 181 -4.27 19.42 -5.61
CA ASP A 181 -5.66 18.99 -5.75
C ASP A 181 -5.74 17.55 -6.29
N ALA A 182 -6.91 16.92 -6.23
CA ALA A 182 -7.19 15.64 -6.89
C ALA A 182 -8.69 15.41 -7.14
N TRP A 183 -8.99 14.63 -8.19
CA TRP A 183 -10.35 14.34 -8.65
C TRP A 183 -10.46 12.87 -9.11
N PRO A 184 -11.64 12.24 -9.01
CA PRO A 184 -11.82 10.80 -9.27
C PRO A 184 -12.03 10.45 -10.76
N MET A 185 -11.73 11.37 -11.66
CA MET A 185 -11.95 11.20 -13.11
C MET A 185 -10.89 11.96 -13.89
N LEU A 186 -10.71 11.56 -15.14
CA LEU A 186 -9.80 12.22 -16.06
C LEU A 186 -10.45 13.49 -16.62
N ARG A 187 -9.70 14.60 -16.69
CA ARG A 187 -10.16 15.84 -17.31
C ARG A 187 -10.15 15.76 -18.84
N ASP A 188 -9.20 15.00 -19.41
CA ASP A 188 -9.15 14.73 -20.85
C ASP A 188 -9.97 13.48 -21.22
N THR A 189 -11.23 13.70 -21.62
CA THR A 189 -12.14 12.63 -22.04
C THR A 189 -11.69 11.90 -23.31
N ARG A 190 -10.76 12.46 -24.10
CA ARG A 190 -10.25 11.80 -25.31
C ARG A 190 -9.39 10.59 -24.97
N GLN A 191 -8.75 10.59 -23.80
CA GLN A 191 -7.88 9.50 -23.35
C GLN A 191 -8.63 8.41 -22.60
N GLU A 192 -9.84 8.70 -22.11
CA GLU A 192 -10.68 7.80 -21.32
C GLU A 192 -10.81 6.41 -21.96
N ALA A 193 -11.17 6.35 -23.23
CA ALA A 193 -11.33 5.11 -23.98
C ALA A 193 -10.07 4.23 -23.95
N ALA A 194 -8.90 4.80 -24.20
CA ALA A 194 -7.62 4.08 -24.21
C ALA A 194 -7.25 3.58 -22.81
N VAL A 195 -7.52 4.39 -21.81
CA VAL A 195 -7.33 4.16 -20.38
C VAL A 195 -8.17 2.98 -19.88
N LEU A 196 -9.47 3.02 -20.14
CA LEU A 196 -10.42 1.97 -19.75
C LEU A 196 -10.07 0.63 -20.41
N ARG A 197 -9.78 0.64 -21.71
CA ARG A 197 -9.36 -0.57 -22.45
C ARG A 197 -8.10 -1.19 -21.87
N ARG A 198 -7.12 -0.35 -21.50
CA ARG A 198 -5.87 -0.82 -20.90
C ARG A 198 -6.13 -1.49 -19.55
N PHE A 199 -6.93 -0.87 -18.69
CA PHE A 199 -7.34 -1.50 -17.43
C PHE A 199 -8.06 -2.82 -17.69
N ALA A 200 -9.00 -2.86 -18.63
CA ALA A 200 -9.74 -4.08 -18.98
C ALA A 200 -8.82 -5.21 -19.47
N ALA A 201 -7.81 -4.89 -20.29
CA ALA A 201 -6.81 -5.84 -20.74
C ALA A 201 -5.93 -6.35 -19.58
N TRP A 202 -5.47 -5.47 -18.70
CA TRP A 202 -4.72 -5.85 -17.51
C TRP A 202 -5.57 -6.74 -16.59
N HIS A 203 -6.83 -6.38 -16.32
CA HIS A 203 -7.73 -7.13 -15.44
C HIS A 203 -8.03 -8.53 -16.00
N ALA A 204 -8.30 -8.63 -17.30
CA ALA A 204 -8.49 -9.90 -17.97
C ALA A 204 -7.23 -10.79 -17.89
N ALA A 205 -6.03 -10.21 -18.08
CA ALA A 205 -4.76 -10.93 -17.97
C ALA A 205 -4.42 -11.35 -16.53
N ALA A 206 -4.74 -10.49 -15.55
CA ALA A 206 -4.56 -10.77 -14.13
C ALA A 206 -5.40 -11.98 -13.71
N GLY A 207 -6.68 -12.01 -14.12
CA GLY A 207 -7.61 -13.11 -13.84
C GLY A 207 -7.29 -14.41 -14.59
N ALA A 208 -6.89 -14.34 -15.86
CA ALA A 208 -6.56 -15.53 -16.65
C ALA A 208 -5.37 -16.32 -16.09
N GLY A 209 -4.39 -15.63 -15.49
CA GLY A 209 -3.22 -16.26 -14.86
C GLY A 209 -3.36 -16.54 -13.37
N ALA A 210 -4.52 -16.32 -12.75
CA ALA A 210 -4.67 -16.44 -11.30
C ALA A 210 -4.68 -17.90 -10.80
N VAL A 211 -5.20 -18.84 -11.60
CA VAL A 211 -5.38 -20.25 -11.19
C VAL A 211 -4.04 -21.01 -11.08
N ASP A 212 -3.04 -20.63 -11.88
CA ASP A 212 -1.75 -21.34 -11.95
C ASP A 212 -0.63 -20.64 -11.15
N ARG A 213 -0.90 -19.52 -10.50
CA ARG A 213 0.12 -18.76 -9.76
C ARG A 213 0.25 -19.28 -8.34
N GLN A 214 1.42 -19.85 -8.04
CA GLN A 214 1.83 -20.14 -6.68
C GLN A 214 2.07 -18.83 -5.92
N LEU A 215 1.37 -18.65 -4.80
CA LEU A 215 1.55 -17.50 -3.92
C LEU A 215 2.78 -17.73 -3.03
N LEU A 216 3.80 -16.89 -3.20
CA LEU A 216 4.96 -16.87 -2.32
C LEU A 216 5.01 -15.57 -1.53
N ILE A 217 5.46 -15.69 -0.28
CA ILE A 217 5.74 -14.57 0.62
C ILE A 217 7.24 -14.46 0.86
N GLY A 218 7.77 -13.25 0.65
CA GLY A 218 9.11 -12.83 1.08
C GLY A 218 9.00 -11.71 2.11
N ALA A 219 10.14 -11.24 2.62
CA ALA A 219 10.15 -10.16 3.59
C ALA A 219 11.49 -9.44 3.64
N ASP A 220 11.46 -8.17 4.03
CA ASP A 220 12.64 -7.35 4.33
C ASP A 220 12.47 -6.70 5.74
N PRO A 221 12.56 -7.44 6.87
CA PRO A 221 12.41 -6.86 8.20
C PRO A 221 13.70 -6.17 8.68
N GLU A 222 13.50 -5.06 9.38
CA GLU A 222 14.58 -4.21 9.91
C GLU A 222 14.77 -4.37 11.43
N PHE A 223 16.01 -4.26 11.90
CA PHE A 223 16.38 -4.17 13.32
C PHE A 223 17.62 -3.28 13.51
N VAL A 224 17.89 -2.89 14.75
CA VAL A 224 19.06 -2.08 15.13
C VAL A 224 19.83 -2.72 16.26
N LEU A 225 21.10 -2.35 16.35
CA LEU A 225 21.99 -2.71 17.45
C LEU A 225 22.13 -1.53 18.39
N VAL A 226 21.90 -1.76 19.69
CA VAL A 226 21.90 -0.72 20.72
C VAL A 226 22.95 -1.04 21.78
N THR A 227 23.82 -0.08 22.08
CA THR A 227 24.84 -0.22 23.13
C THR A 227 24.21 -0.14 24.53
N PRO A 228 24.93 -0.56 25.59
CA PRO A 228 24.46 -0.40 26.97
C PRO A 228 24.12 1.05 27.34
N GLU A 229 24.76 2.03 26.71
CA GLU A 229 24.48 3.46 26.90
C GLU A 229 23.26 3.96 26.10
N GLY A 230 22.55 3.07 25.41
CA GLY A 230 21.36 3.41 24.61
C GLY A 230 21.66 4.02 23.25
N LYS A 231 22.92 3.98 22.78
CA LYS A 231 23.31 4.53 21.48
C LYS A 231 23.19 3.48 20.37
N ILE A 232 22.91 3.93 19.14
CA ILE A 232 22.85 3.03 17.99
C ILE A 232 24.27 2.67 17.52
N ALA A 233 24.57 1.38 17.48
CA ALA A 233 25.76 0.86 16.85
C ALA A 233 25.50 0.66 15.35
N SER A 234 26.39 1.19 14.50
CA SER A 234 26.21 1.11 13.04
C SER A 234 26.28 -0.34 12.54
N ALA A 235 25.19 -0.83 11.94
CA ALA A 235 25.10 -2.19 11.40
C ALA A 235 26.14 -2.48 10.30
N SER A 236 26.53 -1.46 9.51
CA SER A 236 27.59 -1.59 8.50
C SER A 236 28.95 -2.03 9.03
N ARG A 237 29.21 -1.88 10.34
CA ARG A 237 30.42 -2.41 10.99
C ARG A 237 30.49 -3.94 10.93
N PHE A 238 29.34 -4.61 10.83
CA PHE A 238 29.22 -6.07 10.89
C PHE A 238 28.84 -6.70 9.54
N PHE A 239 28.10 -5.97 8.71
CA PHE A 239 27.61 -6.48 7.42
C PHE A 239 28.32 -5.88 6.19
N GLY A 240 29.19 -4.88 6.37
CA GLY A 240 29.80 -4.10 5.29
C GLY A 240 28.83 -3.06 4.72
N ALA A 241 29.34 -2.16 3.86
CA ALA A 241 28.51 -1.22 3.11
C ALA A 241 28.03 -1.88 1.81
N GLY A 242 26.99 -2.71 1.89
CA GLY A 242 26.50 -3.47 0.74
C GLY A 242 24.99 -3.70 0.78
N VAL A 243 24.32 -3.40 -0.34
CA VAL A 243 22.85 -3.41 -0.51
C VAL A 243 22.34 -4.77 -1.05
N GLY A 244 23.22 -5.73 -1.32
CA GLY A 244 22.89 -6.94 -2.11
C GLY A 244 23.04 -8.30 -1.42
N GLY A 245 23.24 -8.35 -0.09
CA GLY A 245 23.38 -9.61 0.65
C GLY A 245 22.10 -10.05 1.37
N ALA A 246 22.03 -11.33 1.77
CA ALA A 246 20.92 -11.87 2.58
C ALA A 246 20.72 -11.15 3.94
N ALA A 247 21.74 -10.41 4.39
CA ALA A 247 21.62 -9.34 5.38
C ALA A 247 22.29 -8.10 4.79
N GLY A 248 21.56 -6.98 4.74
CA GLY A 248 22.00 -5.70 4.21
C GLY A 248 21.92 -4.59 5.24
N THR A 249 22.23 -3.37 4.83
CA THR A 249 22.09 -2.19 5.68
C THR A 249 21.34 -1.08 4.96
N ASP A 250 20.37 -0.45 5.61
CA ASP A 250 19.69 0.74 5.06
C ASP A 250 20.40 2.03 5.49
N ALA A 251 20.40 3.01 4.58
CA ALA A 251 21.11 4.28 4.72
C ALA A 251 20.25 5.34 5.41
N LEU A 252 20.77 5.94 6.48
CA LEU A 252 20.21 7.09 7.15
C LEU A 252 21.16 8.28 7.07
N LEU A 253 20.64 9.43 6.62
CA LEU A 253 21.40 10.67 6.61
C LEU A 253 21.31 11.34 7.99
N VAL A 254 22.42 11.38 8.73
CA VAL A 254 22.54 12.12 9.99
C VAL A 254 23.40 13.36 9.74
N GLY A 255 22.77 14.53 9.68
CA GLY A 255 23.42 15.77 9.25
C GLY A 255 23.87 15.70 7.80
N ARG A 256 25.19 15.72 7.55
CA ARG A 256 25.78 15.58 6.20
C ARG A 256 26.42 14.20 5.94
N ARG A 257 26.28 13.25 6.87
CA ARG A 257 26.91 11.92 6.78
C ARG A 257 25.86 10.84 6.55
N LEU A 258 26.09 9.98 5.58
CA LEU A 258 25.32 8.77 5.34
C LEU A 258 25.80 7.68 6.32
N LEU A 259 24.96 7.30 7.25
CA LEU A 259 25.19 6.19 8.18
C LEU A 259 24.33 5.00 7.75
N TYR A 260 24.73 3.80 8.16
CA TYR A 260 23.99 2.58 7.83
C TYR A 260 23.64 1.83 9.13
N PRO A 261 22.78 2.42 9.98
CA PRO A 261 22.56 1.94 11.34
C PRO A 261 21.53 0.81 11.42
N VAL A 262 20.73 0.62 10.38
CA VAL A 262 19.66 -0.39 10.32
C VAL A 262 20.20 -1.64 9.63
N ALA A 263 20.03 -2.79 10.28
CA ALA A 263 20.24 -4.09 9.67
C ALA A 263 18.91 -4.58 9.08
N GLU A 264 18.94 -5.04 7.84
CA GLU A 264 17.78 -5.55 7.11
C GLU A 264 18.04 -7.00 6.73
N LEU A 265 17.10 -7.90 7.04
CA LEU A 265 17.19 -9.31 6.64
C LEU A 265 16.44 -9.54 5.34
N ARG A 266 16.95 -10.39 4.47
CA ARG A 266 16.31 -10.76 3.19
C ARG A 266 16.17 -12.29 3.09
N PRO A 267 15.28 -12.92 3.89
CA PRO A 267 15.07 -14.37 3.86
C PRO A 267 14.63 -14.87 2.48
N GLU A 268 15.00 -16.12 2.18
CA GLU A 268 14.42 -16.83 1.04
C GLU A 268 12.89 -16.84 1.13
N PRO A 269 12.16 -16.58 0.02
CA PRO A 269 10.70 -16.65 0.00
C PRO A 269 10.17 -18.03 0.38
N ALA A 270 8.94 -18.10 0.85
CA ALA A 270 8.25 -19.36 1.19
C ALA A 270 6.75 -19.29 0.88
N GLU A 271 6.07 -20.44 0.94
CA GLU A 271 4.61 -20.55 0.72
C GLU A 271 3.79 -20.40 2.00
N ASP A 272 4.41 -20.66 3.16
CA ASP A 272 3.74 -20.65 4.46
C ASP A 272 4.46 -19.78 5.51
N PRO A 273 3.72 -19.24 6.49
CA PRO A 273 4.27 -18.38 7.53
C PRO A 273 5.38 -19.01 8.37
N ALA A 274 5.32 -20.31 8.65
CA ALA A 274 6.28 -20.98 9.51
C ALA A 274 7.61 -21.19 8.79
N ALA A 275 7.58 -21.57 7.52
CA ALA A 275 8.78 -21.68 6.69
C ALA A 275 9.48 -20.33 6.53
N LEU A 276 8.75 -19.25 6.22
CA LEU A 276 9.38 -17.92 6.13
C LEU A 276 9.97 -17.48 7.47
N ALA A 277 9.28 -17.70 8.59
CA ALA A 277 9.82 -17.41 9.92
C ALA A 277 11.07 -18.24 10.25
N ALA A 278 11.14 -19.50 9.80
CA ALA A 278 12.34 -20.32 9.93
C ALA A 278 13.50 -19.76 9.09
N ASN A 279 13.23 -19.26 7.88
CA ASN A 279 14.21 -18.61 7.00
C ASN A 279 14.77 -17.33 7.66
N VAL A 280 13.90 -16.51 8.25
CA VAL A 280 14.29 -15.33 9.08
C VAL A 280 15.20 -15.76 10.22
N ARG A 281 14.81 -16.80 10.99
CA ARG A 281 15.62 -17.28 12.12
C ARG A 281 17.01 -17.75 11.67
N ARG A 282 17.14 -18.41 10.52
CA ARG A 282 18.45 -18.81 9.98
C ARG A 282 19.34 -17.59 9.67
N LEU A 283 18.77 -16.51 9.14
CA LEU A 283 19.52 -15.28 8.91
C LEU A 283 19.92 -14.58 10.21
N LEU A 284 19.02 -14.55 11.19
CA LEU A 284 19.33 -14.04 12.52
C LEU A 284 20.51 -14.80 13.17
N LEU A 285 20.53 -16.14 13.07
CA LEU A 285 21.66 -16.95 13.57
C LEU A 285 22.97 -16.60 12.86
N ARG A 286 22.96 -16.48 11.52
CA ARG A 286 24.12 -16.04 10.74
C ARG A 286 24.58 -14.63 11.11
N ALA A 287 23.64 -13.74 11.42
CA ALA A 287 23.95 -12.40 11.90
C ALA A 287 24.61 -12.47 13.29
N ALA A 288 24.19 -13.38 14.17
CA ALA A 288 24.78 -13.55 15.50
C ALA A 288 26.22 -14.08 15.42
N GLU A 289 26.56 -14.89 14.42
CA GLU A 289 27.95 -15.31 14.15
C GLU A 289 28.86 -14.13 13.77
N ARG A 290 28.29 -13.05 13.20
CA ARG A 290 29.04 -11.85 12.78
C ARG A 290 29.08 -10.75 13.84
N ILE A 291 28.00 -10.60 14.59
CA ILE A 291 27.87 -9.61 15.66
C ILE A 291 28.26 -10.30 16.96
N SER A 292 29.58 -10.39 17.20
CA SER A 292 30.15 -11.13 18.32
C SER A 292 30.15 -10.37 19.65
N ASP A 293 29.70 -9.10 19.67
CA ASP A 293 29.63 -8.30 20.89
C ASP A 293 28.33 -8.60 21.67
N PRO A 294 28.41 -9.32 22.81
CA PRO A 294 27.22 -9.72 23.56
C PRO A 294 26.53 -8.55 24.26
N ALA A 295 27.24 -7.42 24.45
CA ALA A 295 26.71 -6.23 25.10
C ALA A 295 25.74 -5.45 24.21
N LEU A 296 25.74 -5.72 22.89
CA LEU A 296 24.80 -5.11 21.96
C LEU A 296 23.42 -5.76 22.07
N ARG A 297 22.43 -4.95 22.41
CA ARG A 297 21.02 -5.33 22.36
C ARG A 297 20.51 -5.26 20.93
N TRP A 298 19.83 -6.30 20.48
CA TRP A 298 19.18 -6.31 19.17
C TRP A 298 17.72 -5.88 19.33
N ALA A 299 17.37 -4.73 18.78
CA ALA A 299 16.06 -4.13 18.97
C ALA A 299 15.29 -4.04 17.65
N ALA A 300 14.01 -4.40 17.70
CA ALA A 300 13.06 -4.32 16.60
C ALA A 300 11.74 -3.72 17.11
N GLY A 301 10.80 -3.45 16.22
CA GLY A 301 9.53 -2.82 16.53
C GLY A 301 9.18 -1.67 15.59
N ALA A 302 8.24 -0.84 15.98
CA ALA A 302 7.90 0.37 15.26
C ALA A 302 8.98 1.45 15.43
N MET A 303 9.38 1.72 16.67
CA MET A 303 10.37 2.75 17.04
C MET A 303 11.14 2.35 18.32
N PRO A 304 11.98 1.30 18.27
CA PRO A 304 12.71 0.82 19.45
C PRO A 304 13.78 1.80 19.98
N VAL A 305 14.11 2.84 19.20
CA VAL A 305 14.96 3.96 19.60
C VAL A 305 14.26 5.26 19.18
N PRO A 306 14.16 6.28 20.06
CA PRO A 306 13.53 7.55 19.72
C PRO A 306 14.09 8.18 18.44
N GLY A 307 13.20 8.56 17.53
CA GLY A 307 13.56 9.16 16.24
C GLY A 307 13.99 8.18 15.15
N LEU A 308 14.05 6.87 15.43
CA LEU A 308 14.37 5.84 14.45
C LEU A 308 13.19 4.89 14.23
N ALA A 309 12.52 5.05 13.11
CA ALA A 309 11.47 4.13 12.67
C ALA A 309 12.08 2.91 11.97
N LEU A 310 11.48 1.74 12.21
CA LEU A 310 11.84 0.50 11.52
C LEU A 310 10.63 -0.11 10.79
N GLY A 311 10.90 -0.79 9.68
CA GLY A 311 9.94 -1.45 8.80
C GLY A 311 9.97 -2.97 8.90
N GLY A 312 8.80 -3.59 8.74
CA GLY A 312 8.63 -5.03 8.57
C GLY A 312 8.07 -5.34 7.19
N HIS A 313 8.81 -5.02 6.13
CA HIS A 313 8.27 -5.09 4.76
C HIS A 313 7.96 -6.54 4.37
N ILE A 314 6.86 -6.72 3.62
CA ILE A 314 6.40 -8.04 3.15
C ILE A 314 6.36 -8.03 1.63
N HIS A 315 6.90 -9.05 0.99
CA HIS A 315 6.88 -9.23 -0.45
C HIS A 315 5.82 -10.26 -0.81
N LEU A 316 4.95 -9.95 -1.76
CA LEU A 316 3.95 -10.86 -2.28
C LEU A 316 4.20 -11.08 -3.78
N SER A 317 4.35 -12.34 -4.16
CA SER A 317 4.44 -12.77 -5.56
C SER A 317 3.40 -13.85 -5.85
N GLY A 318 2.90 -13.89 -7.08
CA GLY A 318 1.78 -14.76 -7.44
C GLY A 318 0.40 -14.12 -7.23
N ALA A 319 0.32 -12.98 -6.53
CA ALA A 319 -0.85 -12.12 -6.47
C ALA A 319 -0.62 -10.82 -7.29
N PRO A 320 -1.62 -10.36 -8.08
CA PRO A 320 -1.52 -9.05 -8.71
C PRO A 320 -1.50 -7.95 -7.64
N LEU A 321 -0.66 -6.93 -7.84
CA LEU A 321 -0.78 -5.71 -7.03
C LEU A 321 -2.10 -5.04 -7.38
N THR A 322 -2.98 -4.87 -6.39
CA THR A 322 -4.19 -4.07 -6.56
C THR A 322 -4.37 -3.02 -5.47
N SER A 323 -5.06 -1.92 -5.78
CA SER A 323 -5.44 -0.92 -4.77
C SER A 323 -6.35 -1.53 -3.71
N ARG A 324 -7.20 -2.49 -4.08
CA ARG A 324 -8.04 -3.27 -3.17
C ARG A 324 -7.20 -4.11 -2.22
N LEU A 325 -6.23 -4.87 -2.73
CA LEU A 325 -5.33 -5.69 -1.93
C LEU A 325 -4.53 -4.84 -0.96
N LEU A 326 -4.02 -3.68 -1.37
CA LEU A 326 -3.36 -2.75 -0.45
C LEU A 326 -4.30 -2.30 0.68
N ARG A 327 -5.57 -1.99 0.39
CA ARG A 327 -6.54 -1.60 1.42
C ARG A 327 -6.89 -2.74 2.36
N LEU A 328 -6.90 -3.98 1.86
CA LEU A 328 -7.06 -5.16 2.69
C LEU A 328 -5.83 -5.35 3.59
N LEU A 329 -4.62 -5.23 3.04
CA LEU A 329 -3.39 -5.29 3.85
C LEU A 329 -3.36 -4.21 4.92
N ASP A 330 -3.79 -2.99 4.61
CA ASP A 330 -3.92 -1.91 5.60
C ASP A 330 -4.95 -2.26 6.69
N SER A 331 -6.12 -2.76 6.29
CA SER A 331 -7.23 -3.05 7.19
C SER A 331 -6.97 -4.25 8.11
N TYR A 332 -6.35 -5.30 7.57
CA TYR A 332 -6.24 -6.61 8.21
C TYR A 332 -4.83 -6.92 8.71
N ALA A 333 -3.80 -6.24 8.22
CA ALA A 333 -2.44 -6.35 8.75
C ALA A 333 -2.00 -5.06 9.46
N ALA A 334 -2.04 -3.90 8.80
CA ALA A 334 -1.51 -2.67 9.42
C ALA A 334 -2.29 -2.24 10.66
N PHE A 335 -3.63 -2.30 10.64
CA PHE A 335 -4.44 -1.90 11.80
C PHE A 335 -4.23 -2.82 13.02
N PRO A 336 -4.31 -4.16 12.91
CA PRO A 336 -4.01 -5.03 14.06
C PRO A 336 -2.58 -4.87 14.59
N LEU A 337 -1.58 -4.73 13.70
CA LEU A 337 -0.20 -4.51 14.14
C LEU A 337 -0.05 -3.13 14.81
N ALA A 338 -0.73 -2.09 14.32
CA ALA A 338 -0.75 -0.76 14.92
C ALA A 338 -1.34 -0.73 16.34
N LEU A 339 -2.23 -1.67 16.65
CA LEU A 339 -2.85 -1.79 17.96
C LEU A 339 -1.94 -2.49 18.98
N VAL A 340 -0.97 -3.27 18.52
CA VAL A 340 -0.04 -4.00 19.40
C VAL A 340 1.39 -3.47 19.36
N GLU A 341 1.76 -2.61 18.42
CA GLU A 341 3.05 -1.93 18.47
C GLU A 341 3.17 -1.03 19.72
N ASP A 342 4.40 -0.67 20.08
CA ASP A 342 4.63 0.30 21.14
C ASP A 342 3.98 1.65 20.77
N PRO A 343 3.30 2.36 21.69
CA PRO A 343 2.64 3.63 21.39
C PRO A 343 3.58 4.71 20.81
N ALA A 344 4.87 4.69 21.14
CA ALA A 344 5.88 5.57 20.53
C ALA A 344 6.00 5.34 19.02
N GLY A 345 5.67 4.13 18.56
CA GLY A 345 5.58 3.72 17.17
C GLY A 345 4.74 4.65 16.32
N ARG A 346 3.70 5.30 16.88
CA ARG A 346 2.89 6.32 16.19
C ARG A 346 3.75 7.34 15.44
N ALA A 347 4.88 7.78 16.00
CA ALA A 347 5.71 8.83 15.42
C ALA A 347 6.38 8.44 14.10
N ARG A 348 6.36 7.17 13.69
CA ARG A 348 6.76 6.75 12.34
C ARG A 348 5.82 7.32 11.29
N ARG A 349 4.52 7.42 11.62
CA ARG A 349 3.46 7.85 10.69
C ARG A 349 3.41 9.38 10.60
N PRO A 350 3.20 9.93 9.40
CA PRO A 350 2.94 9.23 8.13
C PRO A 350 4.20 8.89 7.32
N ARG A 351 5.41 9.30 7.74
CA ARG A 351 6.62 9.23 6.90
C ARG A 351 7.11 7.80 6.65
N TYR A 352 7.07 6.99 7.70
CA TYR A 352 7.34 5.55 7.70
C TYR A 352 6.05 4.87 8.15
N GLY A 353 5.51 3.91 7.39
CA GLY A 353 4.17 3.36 7.67
C GLY A 353 3.01 4.20 7.13
N MET A 354 3.17 4.81 5.95
CA MET A 354 2.03 5.39 5.22
C MET A 354 1.11 4.26 4.74
N LEU A 355 -0.21 4.40 4.94
CA LEU A 355 -1.18 3.45 4.39
C LEU A 355 -1.08 3.39 2.86
N GLY A 356 -1.16 2.17 2.31
CA GLY A 356 -1.01 1.92 0.89
C GLY A 356 0.41 2.14 0.35
N ASP A 357 1.46 2.22 1.18
CA ASP A 357 2.83 2.30 0.67
C ASP A 357 3.29 0.94 0.10
N PHE A 358 3.81 1.00 -1.12
CA PHE A 358 4.27 -0.18 -1.85
C PHE A 358 5.47 0.13 -2.75
N ARG A 359 6.14 -0.93 -3.19
CA ARG A 359 7.16 -0.88 -4.24
C ARG A 359 7.00 -2.07 -5.18
N LEU A 360 6.93 -1.81 -6.48
CA LEU A 360 6.98 -2.86 -7.49
C LEU A 360 8.38 -3.50 -7.53
N GLN A 361 8.41 -4.82 -7.68
CA GLN A 361 9.66 -5.58 -7.76
C GLN A 361 9.98 -5.94 -9.22
N PRO A 362 11.23 -5.74 -9.70
CA PRO A 362 11.60 -6.01 -11.09
C PRO A 362 11.37 -7.47 -11.54
N HIS A 363 11.45 -8.41 -10.60
CA HIS A 363 11.28 -9.85 -10.82
C HIS A 363 9.81 -10.30 -10.69
N GLY A 364 8.87 -9.36 -10.58
CA GLY A 364 7.45 -9.63 -10.39
C GLY A 364 7.01 -9.56 -8.93
N GLY A 365 5.71 -9.37 -8.72
CA GLY A 365 5.14 -9.12 -7.39
C GLY A 365 5.38 -7.69 -6.89
N PHE A 366 5.12 -7.47 -5.61
CA PHE A 366 5.29 -6.19 -4.96
C PHE A 366 5.70 -6.34 -3.49
N GLU A 367 6.28 -5.29 -2.96
CA GLU A 367 6.61 -5.12 -1.55
C GLU A 367 5.59 -4.18 -0.92
N TYR A 368 4.99 -4.60 0.18
CA TYR A 368 4.12 -3.82 1.05
C TYR A 368 4.93 -3.27 2.23
N ARG A 369 4.84 -1.94 2.44
CA ARG A 369 5.84 -1.19 3.24
C ARG A 369 5.27 -0.49 4.48
N THR A 370 4.00 -0.73 4.79
CA THR A 370 3.29 -0.02 5.88
C THR A 370 3.67 -0.54 7.27
N LEU A 371 3.97 -1.83 7.42
CA LEU A 371 4.03 -2.49 8.73
C LEU A 371 5.22 -2.03 9.58
N PRO A 372 5.08 -1.97 10.91
CA PRO A 372 6.23 -1.85 11.81
C PRO A 372 7.10 -3.11 11.71
N SER A 373 8.33 -3.06 12.20
CA SER A 373 9.15 -4.27 12.26
C SER A 373 8.54 -5.28 13.23
N TRP A 374 7.83 -6.26 12.69
CA TRP A 374 7.27 -7.40 13.41
C TRP A 374 8.34 -8.38 13.91
N LEU A 375 9.63 -8.10 13.63
CA LEU A 375 10.78 -8.91 14.04
C LEU A 375 10.97 -8.96 15.56
N VAL A 376 10.17 -8.21 16.33
CA VAL A 376 10.10 -8.28 17.81
C VAL A 376 9.89 -9.71 18.33
N SER A 377 9.24 -10.61 17.56
CA SER A 377 9.07 -12.01 17.95
C SER A 377 8.71 -12.92 16.76
N PRO A 378 8.95 -14.24 16.87
CA PRO A 378 8.45 -15.20 15.89
C PRO A 378 6.91 -15.22 15.77
N ALA A 379 6.18 -14.92 16.84
CA ALA A 379 4.72 -14.88 16.83
C ALA A 379 4.20 -13.70 16.01
N ALA A 380 4.73 -12.49 16.25
CA ALA A 380 4.40 -11.30 15.47
C ALA A 380 4.74 -11.48 13.99
N ALA A 381 5.90 -12.07 13.68
CA ALA A 381 6.30 -12.41 12.31
C ALA A 381 5.27 -13.28 11.59
N LYS A 382 4.93 -14.43 12.20
CA LYS A 382 3.97 -15.38 11.61
C LYS A 382 2.59 -14.77 11.45
N ALA A 383 2.14 -13.95 12.40
CA ALA A 383 0.85 -13.25 12.30
C ALA A 383 0.84 -12.29 11.10
N ALA A 384 1.89 -11.47 10.94
CA ALA A 384 2.02 -10.55 9.80
C ALA A 384 2.02 -11.30 8.45
N PHE A 385 2.77 -12.41 8.36
CA PHE A 385 2.81 -13.26 7.17
C PHE A 385 1.47 -13.91 6.85
N ALA A 386 0.82 -14.47 7.88
CA ALA A 386 -0.47 -15.14 7.76
C ALA A 386 -1.56 -14.17 7.28
N LEU A 387 -1.61 -12.96 7.85
CA LEU A 387 -2.55 -11.91 7.44
C LEU A 387 -2.31 -11.46 5.99
N ALA A 388 -1.05 -11.27 5.60
CA ALA A 388 -0.71 -10.89 4.22
C ALA A 388 -1.10 -11.96 3.20
N LEU A 389 -0.79 -13.23 3.47
CA LEU A 389 -1.18 -14.36 2.62
C LEU A 389 -2.71 -14.51 2.54
N LEU A 390 -3.41 -14.38 3.67
CA LEU A 390 -4.87 -14.48 3.70
C LEU A 390 -5.50 -13.35 2.89
N CYS A 391 -5.05 -12.09 3.04
CA CYS A 391 -5.54 -10.97 2.23
C CYS A 391 -5.38 -11.22 0.72
N ALA A 392 -4.24 -11.76 0.31
CA ALA A 392 -3.97 -12.08 -1.09
C ALA A 392 -4.85 -13.24 -1.62
N ARG A 393 -5.10 -14.27 -0.80
CA ARG A 393 -5.96 -15.41 -1.18
C ARG A 393 -7.44 -15.06 -1.22
N GLU A 394 -7.89 -14.23 -0.29
CA GLU A 394 -9.30 -13.95 -0.03
C GLU A 394 -9.72 -12.55 -0.50
N GLU A 395 -8.94 -11.91 -1.39
CA GLU A 395 -9.17 -10.53 -1.83
C GLU A 395 -10.61 -10.28 -2.29
N HIS A 396 -11.20 -11.25 -2.98
CA HIS A 396 -12.57 -11.17 -3.52
C HIS A 396 -13.65 -11.47 -2.46
N ASN A 397 -13.30 -12.19 -1.38
CA ASN A 397 -14.22 -12.62 -0.34
C ASN A 397 -14.27 -11.63 0.84
N LEU A 398 -13.19 -10.87 1.06
CA LEU A 398 -13.12 -9.84 2.10
C LEU A 398 -13.78 -8.53 1.63
N THR A 399 -15.04 -8.32 2.02
CA THR A 399 -15.84 -7.16 1.59
C THR A 399 -15.84 -5.99 2.58
N TYR A 400 -15.49 -6.21 3.85
CA TYR A 400 -15.32 -5.16 4.84
C TYR A 400 -13.90 -4.60 4.76
N ILE A 401 -13.77 -3.31 4.46
CA ILE A 401 -12.47 -2.66 4.24
C ILE A 401 -12.40 -1.40 5.12
N PRO A 402 -12.05 -1.54 6.41
CA PRO A 402 -11.82 -0.41 7.33
C PRO A 402 -10.96 0.73 6.77
N ALA A 403 -9.96 0.43 5.93
CA ALA A 403 -9.11 1.44 5.28
C ALA A 403 -9.81 2.27 4.18
N LEU A 404 -11.13 2.13 4.00
CA LEU A 404 -12.00 3.04 3.24
C LEU A 404 -12.88 3.93 4.12
N ASP A 405 -12.84 3.72 5.44
CA ASP A 405 -13.53 4.58 6.41
C ASP A 405 -12.54 5.61 6.96
N GLU A 406 -12.86 6.87 6.74
CA GLU A 406 -12.05 8.02 7.14
C GLU A 406 -11.80 8.03 8.67
N ARG A 407 -12.74 7.52 9.45
CA ARG A 407 -12.64 7.42 10.92
C ARG A 407 -11.47 6.53 11.35
N TYR A 408 -11.34 5.35 10.75
CA TYR A 408 -10.25 4.42 11.09
C TYR A 408 -8.91 4.85 10.50
N MET A 409 -8.92 5.48 9.32
CA MET A 409 -7.70 6.10 8.77
C MET A 409 -7.19 7.20 9.70
N GLU A 410 -8.07 8.08 10.20
CA GLU A 410 -7.71 9.10 11.17
C GLU A 410 -7.18 8.51 12.48
N ALA A 411 -7.84 7.48 13.00
CA ALA A 411 -7.41 6.76 14.20
C ALA A 411 -6.00 6.15 14.03
N TYR A 412 -5.73 5.54 12.86
CA TYR A 412 -4.42 4.99 12.53
C TYR A 412 -3.30 6.04 12.57
N TYR A 413 -3.49 7.20 11.93
CA TYR A 413 -2.45 8.24 11.88
C TYR A 413 -2.32 9.02 13.20
N SER A 414 -3.42 9.23 13.93
CA SER A 414 -3.41 9.92 15.22
C SER A 414 -2.92 9.04 16.37
N GLY A 415 -2.93 7.72 16.20
CA GLY A 415 -2.63 6.76 17.26
C GLY A 415 -3.81 6.55 18.22
N ASP A 416 -5.03 6.88 17.81
CA ASP A 416 -6.24 6.57 18.58
C ASP A 416 -6.54 5.07 18.51
N ARG A 417 -6.02 4.35 19.50
CA ARG A 417 -6.16 2.89 19.59
C ARG A 417 -7.59 2.47 19.90
N THR A 418 -8.36 3.29 20.61
CA THR A 418 -9.73 2.96 20.99
C THR A 418 -10.63 2.99 19.77
N GLU A 419 -10.54 4.06 18.97
CA GLU A 419 -11.31 4.18 17.73
C GLU A 419 -10.86 3.12 16.72
N LEU A 420 -9.55 2.88 16.58
CA LEU A 420 -9.03 1.88 15.66
C LEU A 420 -9.44 0.45 16.05
N ALA A 421 -9.52 0.13 17.35
CA ALA A 421 -10.01 -1.16 17.83
C ALA A 421 -11.48 -1.41 17.46
N GLY A 422 -12.26 -0.35 17.23
CA GLY A 422 -13.67 -0.43 16.87
C GLY A 422 -13.95 -1.20 15.57
N CYS A 423 -12.97 -1.37 14.68
CA CYS A 423 -13.13 -2.18 13.48
C CYS A 423 -12.78 -3.66 13.64
N LEU A 424 -12.10 -4.05 14.73
CA LEU A 424 -11.44 -5.36 14.85
C LEU A 424 -12.41 -6.53 14.85
N ASP A 425 -13.53 -6.47 15.57
CA ASP A 425 -14.40 -7.63 15.71
C ASP A 425 -15.12 -7.95 14.39
N GLN A 426 -15.55 -6.93 13.65
CA GLN A 426 -16.10 -7.14 12.32
C GLN A 426 -15.04 -7.64 11.32
N ALA A 427 -13.80 -7.13 11.42
CA ALA A 427 -12.69 -7.62 10.60
C ALA A 427 -12.37 -9.09 10.92
N ALA A 428 -12.26 -9.44 12.19
CA ALA A 428 -12.05 -10.82 12.63
C ALA A 428 -13.19 -11.76 12.20
N GLY A 429 -14.44 -11.30 12.29
CA GLY A 429 -15.60 -12.05 11.80
C GLY A 429 -15.55 -12.31 10.29
N GLN A 430 -15.11 -11.33 9.49
CA GLN A 430 -14.88 -11.53 8.05
C GLN A 430 -13.75 -12.51 7.77
N LEU A 431 -12.61 -12.38 8.45
CA LEU A 431 -11.50 -13.32 8.32
C LEU A 431 -11.98 -14.75 8.62
N GLY A 432 -12.65 -14.94 9.76
CA GLY A 432 -13.15 -16.24 10.21
C GLY A 432 -14.20 -16.88 9.29
N ALA A 433 -14.87 -16.10 8.45
CA ALA A 433 -15.83 -16.59 7.46
C ALA A 433 -15.18 -17.04 6.14
N THR A 434 -13.87 -16.79 5.94
CA THR A 434 -13.17 -17.20 4.72
C THR A 434 -12.69 -18.65 4.79
N THR A 435 -12.55 -19.31 3.63
CA THR A 435 -12.14 -20.71 3.56
C THR A 435 -10.68 -20.91 3.96
N SER A 436 -9.80 -19.93 3.68
CA SER A 436 -8.38 -20.01 4.02
C SER A 436 -8.06 -19.79 5.51
N TYR A 437 -8.99 -19.25 6.30
CA TYR A 437 -8.72 -18.81 7.68
C TYR A 437 -8.22 -19.91 8.60
N ALA A 438 -8.83 -21.10 8.53
CA ALA A 438 -8.53 -22.21 9.43
C ALA A 438 -7.04 -22.60 9.41
N ALA A 439 -6.39 -22.51 8.24
CA ALA A 439 -4.97 -22.82 8.10
C ALA A 439 -4.04 -21.79 8.78
N TYR A 440 -4.55 -20.59 9.06
CA TYR A 440 -3.79 -19.45 9.58
C TYR A 440 -4.21 -19.00 10.97
N ALA A 441 -5.36 -19.48 11.48
CA ALA A 441 -5.95 -19.05 12.75
C ALA A 441 -4.96 -19.14 13.92
N SER A 442 -4.16 -20.21 14.00
CA SER A 442 -3.16 -20.39 15.07
C SER A 442 -2.07 -19.31 15.10
N TYR A 443 -1.83 -18.61 13.99
CA TYR A 443 -0.92 -17.47 13.91
C TYR A 443 -1.62 -16.12 14.11
N ILE A 444 -2.88 -16.01 13.67
CA ILE A 444 -3.65 -14.75 13.66
C ILE A 444 -4.32 -14.48 15.01
N GLU A 445 -4.96 -15.48 15.61
CA GLU A 445 -5.77 -15.30 16.81
C GLU A 445 -4.99 -14.71 18.01
N PRO A 446 -3.74 -15.11 18.29
CA PRO A 446 -2.98 -14.50 19.38
C PRO A 446 -2.73 -13.00 19.18
N LEU A 447 -2.57 -12.54 17.93
CA LEU A 447 -2.42 -11.11 17.63
C LEU A 447 -3.75 -10.36 17.85
N LEU A 448 -4.87 -10.93 17.39
CA LEU A 448 -6.19 -10.32 17.56
C LEU A 448 -6.59 -10.26 19.04
N ASP A 449 -6.32 -11.30 19.83
CA ASP A 449 -6.53 -11.29 21.28
C ASP A 449 -5.70 -10.20 21.96
N ALA A 450 -4.40 -10.11 21.64
CA ALA A 450 -3.53 -9.07 22.17
C ALA A 450 -4.05 -7.66 21.83
N ALA A 451 -4.50 -7.43 20.60
CA ALA A 451 -5.09 -6.17 20.17
C ALA A 451 -6.38 -5.83 20.95
N ARG A 452 -7.29 -6.80 21.12
CA ARG A 452 -8.53 -6.64 21.91
C ARG A 452 -8.27 -6.31 23.37
N ARG A 453 -7.25 -6.93 23.95
CA ARG A 453 -6.83 -6.71 25.35
C ARG A 453 -5.98 -5.46 25.54
N GLY A 454 -5.69 -4.72 24.47
CA GLY A 454 -4.86 -3.52 24.52
C GLY A 454 -3.40 -3.80 24.86
N MET A 455 -2.92 -5.04 24.68
CA MET A 455 -1.53 -5.40 24.93
C MET A 455 -0.61 -4.78 23.88
N THR A 456 0.62 -4.46 24.29
CA THR A 456 1.66 -3.93 23.41
C THR A 456 2.91 -4.78 23.42
N TRP A 457 3.69 -4.69 22.36
CA TRP A 457 5.03 -5.22 22.29
C TRP A 457 5.94 -4.43 23.22
N ASP A 458 6.83 -5.14 23.90
CA ASP A 458 8.00 -4.54 24.52
C ASP A 458 9.12 -4.44 23.48
N GLU A 459 9.27 -3.25 22.89
CA GLU A 459 10.32 -2.92 21.91
C GLU A 459 11.68 -2.60 22.59
N SER A 460 11.71 -2.54 23.93
CA SER A 460 12.93 -2.41 24.72
C SER A 460 13.64 -3.74 24.95
N ALA A 461 12.95 -4.87 24.78
CA ALA A 461 13.53 -6.20 24.91
C ALA A 461 14.58 -6.50 23.81
N ASP A 462 15.53 -7.37 24.13
CA ASP A 462 16.41 -7.97 23.11
C ASP A 462 15.63 -9.03 22.34
N LEU A 463 15.49 -8.86 21.02
CA LEU A 463 14.76 -9.79 20.17
C LEU A 463 15.35 -11.21 20.22
N ARG A 464 16.66 -11.35 20.49
CA ARG A 464 17.37 -12.64 20.55
C ARG A 464 16.71 -13.61 21.53
N VAL A 465 16.19 -13.10 22.64
CA VAL A 465 15.49 -13.88 23.68
C VAL A 465 14.27 -14.59 23.10
N LYS A 466 13.38 -13.84 22.43
CA LYS A 466 12.13 -14.38 21.86
C LYS A 466 12.41 -15.28 20.65
N TRP A 467 13.47 -15.02 19.90
CA TRP A 467 13.90 -15.85 18.77
C TRP A 467 14.76 -17.06 19.16
N ARG A 468 15.06 -17.22 20.46
CA ARG A 468 15.91 -18.30 21.01
C ARG A 468 17.26 -18.35 20.29
N MET A 469 17.93 -17.22 20.25
CA MET A 469 19.27 -17.05 19.69
C MET A 469 20.33 -17.11 20.80
N PRO A 470 21.58 -17.46 20.48
CA PRO A 470 22.68 -17.34 21.43
C PRO A 470 22.90 -15.87 21.83
N HIS A 471 23.32 -15.66 23.08
CA HIS A 471 23.64 -14.35 23.65
C HIS A 471 25.12 -14.02 23.55
#